data_AF-V9ESR5-F1
#
_entry.id   AF-V9ESR5-F1
#
_cell.length_a   1.000
_cell.length_b   1.000
_cell.length_c   1.000
_cell.angle_alpha   90.00
_cell.angle_beta   90.00
_cell.angle_gamma   90.00
#
_symmetry.space_group_name_H-M   'P 1'
#
loop_
_entity.id
_entity.type
_entity.pdbx_description
1 polymer ?
#
loop_
_entity_poly.entity_id
_entity_poly.type
_entity_poly.pdbx_seq_one_letter_code
_entity_poly.pdbx_strand_id
1 'polypeptide(L)' 'MEPNLAATLQKYIDHLYTYVRDHIALKLTEKFGVLLDGWSSGGRHFIAIVAVFNDPMVMQPTERNPNKSPF' A
#
# COMPACT_ATOMS: atom_id res chain seq x y z
N MET A 1 27.83 3.96 -21.96
CA MET A 1 27.51 2.94 -20.95
C MET A 1 26.03 2.70 -21.08
N GLU A 2 25.59 1.50 -21.48
CA GLU A 2 24.16 1.18 -21.54
C GLU A 2 23.54 1.41 -20.15
N PRO A 3 22.34 2.03 -20.05
CA PRO A 3 21.68 2.18 -18.77
C PRO A 3 21.43 0.80 -18.17
N ASN A 4 22.03 0.55 -17.01
CA ASN A 4 21.69 -0.62 -16.21
C ASN A 4 20.25 -0.43 -15.72
N LEU A 5 19.30 -1.04 -16.45
CA LEU A 5 17.86 -1.00 -16.17
C LEU A 5 17.53 -1.28 -14.70
N ALA A 6 18.27 -2.18 -14.04
CA ALA A 6 18.08 -2.50 -12.64
C ALA A 6 18.54 -1.36 -11.71
N ALA A 7 19.70 -0.77 -11.96
CA ALA A 7 20.21 0.36 -11.16
C ALA A 7 19.33 1.62 -11.32
N THR A 8 18.87 1.87 -12.54
CA THR A 8 17.91 2.95 -12.82
C THR A 8 16.59 2.70 -12.11
N LEU A 9 16.02 1.49 -12.19
CA LEU A 9 14.79 1.13 -11.48
C LEU A 9 14.92 1.28 -9.96
N GLN A 10 16.02 0.77 -9.39
CA GLN A 10 16.29 0.88 -7.95
C GLN A 10 16.30 2.35 -7.49
N LYS A 11 17.00 3.21 -8.22
CA LYS A 11 17.05 4.65 -7.90
C LYS A 11 15.66 5.29 -7.87
N TYR A 12 14.79 4.94 -8.82
CA TYR A 12 13.42 5.46 -8.85
C TYR A 12 12.55 4.90 -7.72
N ILE A 13 12.70 3.63 -7.37
CA ILE A 13 12.04 3.01 -6.20
C ILE A 13 12.44 3.75 -4.92
N ASP A 14 13.73 3.99 -4.71
CA ASP A 14 14.23 4.66 -3.50
C ASP A 14 13.72 6.10 -3.40
N HIS A 15 13.64 6.82 -4.53
CA HIS A 15 13.04 8.16 -4.57
C HIS A 15 11.55 8.13 -4.25
N LEU A 16 10.81 7.19 -4.83
CA LEU A 16 9.38 7.03 -4.59
C LEU A 16 9.11 6.71 -3.11
N TYR A 17 9.88 5.78 -2.53
CA TYR A 17 9.81 5.42 -1.12
C TYR A 17 10.02 6.64 -0.23
N THR A 18 11.07 7.42 -0.49
CA THR A 18 11.40 8.63 0.27
C THR A 18 10.28 9.66 0.17
N TYR A 19 9.75 9.91 -1.04
CA TYR A 19 8.64 10.84 -1.24
C TYR A 19 7.38 10.40 -0.49
N VAL A 20 7.00 9.13 -0.59
CA VAL A 20 5.82 8.57 0.09
C VAL A 20 5.96 8.71 1.61
N ARG A 21 7.10 8.30 2.16
CA ARG A 21 7.36 8.39 3.61
C ARG A 21 7.31 9.84 4.08
N ASP A 22 7.99 10.74 3.37
CA ASP A 22 8.20 12.11 3.86
C ASP A 22 7.01 13.02 3.59
N HIS A 23 6.13 12.71 2.63
CA HIS A 23 5.04 13.62 2.23
C HIS A 23 3.64 13.01 2.38
N ILE A 24 3.49 11.72 2.11
CA ILE A 24 2.18 11.05 2.10
C ILE A 24 1.89 10.50 3.49
N ALA A 25 2.81 9.75 4.08
CA ALA A 25 2.61 9.19 5.42
C ALA A 25 2.40 10.30 6.47
N LEU A 26 3.17 11.40 6.43
CA LEU A 26 2.98 12.54 7.34
C LEU A 26 1.60 13.19 7.28
N LYS A 27 0.91 13.13 6.13
CA LYS A 27 -0.44 13.68 5.96
C LYS A 27 -1.54 12.67 6.31
N LEU A 28 -1.22 11.39 6.27
CA LEU A 28 -2.16 10.28 6.45
C LEU A 28 -2.21 9.74 7.89
N THR A 29 -1.21 10.04 8.71
CA THR A 29 -0.92 9.47 10.05
C THR A 29 -2.04 9.50 11.08
N GLU A 30 -3.07 10.33 10.93
CA GLU A 30 -4.19 10.31 11.89
C GLU A 30 -5.17 9.15 11.65
N LYS A 31 -5.28 8.63 10.41
CA LYS A 31 -6.33 7.66 10.04
C LYS A 31 -5.88 6.53 9.12
N PHE A 32 -4.78 6.69 8.41
CA PHE A 32 -4.34 5.75 7.38
C PHE A 32 -2.83 5.44 7.53
N GLY A 33 -2.47 4.16 7.47
CA GLY A 33 -1.12 3.69 7.18
C GLY A 33 -0.87 3.63 5.67
N VAL A 34 0.37 3.30 5.28
CA VAL A 34 0.77 3.16 3.87
C VAL A 34 1.45 1.81 3.66
N LEU A 35 1.04 1.09 2.62
CA LEU A 35 1.67 -0.13 2.13
C LEU A 35 2.33 0.16 0.77
N LEU A 36 3.55 -0.33 0.61
CA LEU A 36 4.27 -0.32 -0.66
C LEU A 36 4.48 -1.76 -1.09
N ASP A 37 4.14 -2.07 -2.35
CA ASP A 37 4.33 -3.38 -2.95
C ASP A 37 4.95 -3.23 -4.35
N GLY A 38 5.65 -4.28 -4.79
CA GLY A 38 6.31 -4.30 -6.09
C GLY A 38 6.38 -5.72 -6.64
N TRP A 39 6.02 -5.88 -7.90
CA TRP A 39 6.13 -7.16 -8.60
C TRP A 39 6.54 -6.98 -10.06
N SER A 40 6.91 -8.07 -10.71
CA SER A 40 7.25 -8.09 -12.13
C SER A 40 6.43 -9.13 -12.86
N SER A 41 5.91 -8.80 -14.05
CA SER A 41 5.16 -9.75 -14.89
C SER A 41 5.25 -9.37 -16.36
N GLY A 42 5.54 -10.35 -17.22
CA GLY A 42 5.61 -10.17 -18.68
C GLY A 42 6.59 -9.08 -19.12
N GLY A 43 7.77 -8.99 -18.50
CA GLY A 43 8.79 -7.98 -18.81
C GLY A 43 8.49 -6.57 -18.30
N ARG A 44 7.44 -6.39 -17.49
CA ARG A 44 7.09 -5.12 -16.86
C ARG A 44 7.36 -5.17 -15.36
N HIS A 45 7.74 -4.04 -14.80
CA HIS A 45 7.87 -3.82 -13.36
C HIS A 45 6.73 -2.94 -12.89
N PHE A 46 6.10 -3.33 -11.79
CA PHE A 46 4.97 -2.64 -11.20
C PHE A 46 5.32 -2.21 -9.79
N ILE A 47 4.79 -1.05 -9.40
CA ILE A 47 4.86 -0.53 -8.04
C ILE A 47 3.45 -0.12 -7.65
N ALA A 48 2.98 -0.59 -6.49
CA ALA A 48 1.73 -0.17 -5.90
C ALA A 48 1.99 0.61 -4.61
N ILE A 49 1.26 1.70 -4.45
CA ILE A 49 1.23 2.52 -3.24
C ILE A 49 -0.22 2.50 -2.75
N VAL A 50 -0.47 1.90 -1.60
CA VAL A 50 -1.82 1.70 -1.07
C VAL A 50 -1.94 2.40 0.27
N ALA A 51 -2.97 3.24 0.43
CA ALA A 51 -3.37 3.76 1.73
C ALA A 51 -4.24 2.71 2.44
N VAL A 52 -3.89 2.39 3.68
CA VAL A 52 -4.58 1.38 4.48
C VAL A 52 -5.20 2.09 5.67
N PHE A 53 -6.53 2.07 5.80
CA PHE A 53 -7.16 2.45 7.07
C PHE A 53 -7.62 1.22 7.80
N ASN A 54 -7.57 1.30 9.12
CA ASN A 54 -8.20 0.33 9.98
C ASN A 54 -9.60 0.84 10.31
N ASP A 55 -10.65 0.17 9.82
CA ASP A 55 -12.02 0.49 10.20
C ASP A 55 -12.36 -0.18 11.55
N PRO A 56 -12.50 0.58 12.65
CA PRO A 56 -12.85 0.00 13.94
C PRO A 56 -14.25 -0.63 13.95
N MET A 57 -15.14 -0.30 13.00
CA MET A 57 -16.46 -0.93 12.88
C MET A 57 -16.39 -2.31 12.23
N VAL A 58 -15.39 -2.56 11.38
CA VAL A 58 -15.15 -3.88 10.76
C VAL A 58 -14.47 -4.84 11.75
N MET A 59 -13.71 -4.31 12.71
CA MET A 59 -13.03 -5.09 13.74
C MET A 59 -13.88 -5.45 14.95
N GLN A 60 -15.04 -4.81 15.14
CA GLN A 60 -16.00 -5.35 16.10
C GLN A 60 -16.47 -6.69 15.53
N PRO A 61 -16.32 -7.81 16.28
CA PRO A 61 -17.09 -8.99 15.98
C PRO A 61 -18.52 -8.50 15.99
N THR A 62 -19.17 -8.43 14.82
CA THR A 62 -20.61 -8.27 14.79
C THR A 62 -21.08 -9.38 15.71
N GLU A 63 -21.73 -9.04 16.84
CA GLU A 63 -22.42 -10.05 17.62
C GLU A 63 -23.23 -10.82 16.58
N ARG A 64 -22.79 -12.06 16.28
CA ARG A 64 -23.51 -12.92 15.35
C ARG A 64 -24.80 -13.18 16.07
N ASN A 65 -25.80 -12.35 15.80
CA ASN A 65 -27.13 -12.60 16.27
C ASN A 65 -27.53 -13.91 15.57
N PRO A 66 -27.64 -15.02 16.30
CA PRO A 66 -27.88 -16.33 15.69
C PRO A 66 -29.25 -16.38 14.98
N ASN A 67 -30.11 -15.38 15.20
CA ASN A 67 -31.43 -15.25 14.58
C ASN A 67 -31.44 -14.31 13.35
N LYS A 68 -30.31 -13.75 12.93
CA LYS A 68 -30.26 -12.91 11.72
C LYS A 68 -30.03 -13.80 10.49
N SER A 69 -31.10 -14.04 9.74
CA SER A 69 -31.04 -14.63 8.39
C SER A 69 -30.13 -13.78 7.49
N PRO A 70 -29.26 -14.39 6.66
CA PRO A 70 -28.45 -13.65 5.69
C PRO A 70 -29.23 -13.25 4.43
N PHE A 71 -30.54 -13.48 4.40
CA PHE A 71 -31.48 -13.06 3.36
C PHE A 71 -32.68 -12.36 3.99
#